data_AF-A0A520N260-F1
#
_entry.id   AF-A0A520N260-F1
#
_cell.length_a   1.000
_cell.length_b   1.000
_cell.length_c   1.000
_cell.angle_alpha   90.00
_cell.angle_beta   90.00
_cell.angle_gamma   90.00
#
_symmetry.space_group_name_H-M   'P 1'
#
loop_
_entity.id
_entity.type
_entity.pdbx_description
1 polymer ?
#
loop_
_entity_poly.entity_id
_entity_poly.type
_entity_poly.pdbx_seq_one_letter_code
_entity_poly.pdbx_strand_id
1 'polypeptide(L)'
;MSFITQVTISVVIYFILRVFYKSESSLYISSLISAFSYILIYLFTYDLISILPTIHFMVTGLSLLFLFIAYNEIIILERNILKVKKGELILNNPFPVEKNYKIVFKILGIGLFFLSLGLISGFSIQTVFSANLILKAIFTFVAWFIYVITIFGIKYLNFPMKYATRSLFIAMWAVLGAYYMNSYIIGS
;
A
#
# COMPACT_ATOMS: atom_id res chain seq x y z
N MET A 1 7.22 -18.42 -8.88
CA MET A 1 6.01 -17.95 -8.17
C MET A 1 5.43 -16.76 -8.91
N SER A 2 4.12 -16.51 -8.82
CA SER A 2 3.51 -15.33 -9.46
C SER A 2 3.82 -14.04 -8.67
N PHE A 3 3.91 -12.91 -9.36
CA PHE A 3 4.10 -11.59 -8.73
C PHE A 3 3.11 -11.34 -7.58
N ILE A 4 1.81 -11.60 -7.81
CA ILE A 4 0.79 -11.37 -6.78
C ILE A 4 0.97 -12.28 -5.57
N THR A 5 1.40 -13.54 -5.77
CA THR A 5 1.68 -14.45 -4.65
C THR A 5 2.82 -13.95 -3.77
N GLN A 6 3.87 -13.37 -4.34
CA GLN A 6 4.99 -12.80 -3.57
C GLN A 6 4.54 -11.62 -2.70
N VAL A 7 3.73 -10.72 -3.26
CA VAL A 7 3.15 -9.59 -2.51
C VAL A 7 2.27 -10.11 -1.38
N THR A 8 1.40 -11.11 -1.64
CA THR A 8 0.52 -11.66 -0.59
C THR A 8 1.30 -12.33 0.54
N ILE A 9 2.36 -13.10 0.26
CA ILE A 9 3.22 -13.70 1.28
C ILE A 9 3.83 -12.59 2.17
N SER A 10 4.30 -11.52 1.55
CA SER A 10 4.89 -10.39 2.27
C SER A 10 3.88 -9.67 3.16
N VAL A 11 2.63 -9.54 2.71
CA VAL A 11 1.51 -9.00 3.50
C VAL A 11 1.18 -9.92 4.69
N VAL A 12 1.19 -11.24 4.50
CA VAL A 12 0.97 -12.21 5.59
C VAL A 12 2.08 -12.10 6.64
N ILE A 13 3.35 -11.98 6.22
CA ILE A 13 4.49 -11.74 7.12
C ILE A 13 4.27 -10.47 7.95
N TYR A 14 3.81 -9.38 7.32
CA TYR A 14 3.48 -8.15 8.03
C TYR A 14 2.44 -8.40 9.14
N PHE A 15 1.33 -9.09 8.85
CA PHE A 15 0.30 -9.37 9.85
C PHE A 15 0.79 -10.24 10.99
N ILE A 16 1.54 -11.30 10.68
CA ILE A 16 2.13 -12.19 11.69
C ILE A 16 2.96 -11.33 12.65
N LEU A 17 3.89 -10.55 12.13
CA LEU A 17 4.75 -9.67 12.95
C LEU A 17 3.95 -8.64 13.74
N ARG A 18 2.91 -8.06 13.13
CA ARG A 18 2.04 -7.07 13.77
C ARG A 18 1.25 -7.64 14.94
N VAL A 19 0.85 -8.90 14.87
CA VAL A 19 0.12 -9.60 15.95
C VAL A 19 1.06 -9.98 17.10
N PHE A 20 2.24 -10.50 16.79
CA PHE A 20 3.20 -10.97 17.80
C PHE A 20 3.93 -9.83 18.51
N TYR A 21 4.27 -8.76 17.79
CA TYR A 21 5.09 -7.67 18.31
C TYR A 21 4.21 -6.46 18.66
N LYS A 22 3.87 -6.30 19.95
CA LYS A 22 2.93 -5.27 20.46
C LYS A 22 3.60 -3.97 20.92
N SER A 23 4.73 -3.60 20.33
CA SER A 23 5.46 -2.39 20.73
C SER A 23 5.07 -1.15 19.91
N GLU A 24 5.59 0.01 20.33
CA GLU A 24 5.41 1.32 19.69
C GLU A 24 5.96 1.37 18.26
N SER A 25 7.11 0.72 18.07
CA SER A 25 7.82 0.62 16.81
C SER A 25 7.37 -0.56 15.96
N SER A 26 6.41 -1.36 16.44
CA SER A 26 6.02 -2.60 15.77
C SER A 26 5.53 -2.42 14.35
N LEU A 27 4.84 -1.32 14.10
CA LEU A 27 4.37 -0.95 12.77
C LEU A 27 5.54 -0.69 11.82
N TYR A 28 6.57 0.04 12.26
CA TYR A 28 7.74 0.30 11.43
C TYR A 28 8.53 -0.99 11.18
N ILE A 29 8.76 -1.77 12.23
CA ILE A 29 9.53 -3.02 12.15
C ILE A 29 8.81 -4.04 11.25
N SER A 30 7.51 -4.25 11.46
CA SER A 30 6.72 -5.17 10.62
C SER A 30 6.67 -4.73 9.16
N SER A 31 6.48 -3.43 8.90
CA SER A 31 6.49 -2.90 7.53
C SER A 31 7.86 -3.04 6.85
N LEU A 32 8.95 -2.82 7.59
CA LEU A 32 10.31 -2.92 7.07
C LEU A 32 10.70 -4.37 6.77
N ILE A 33 10.40 -5.30 7.69
CA ILE A 33 10.66 -6.73 7.48
C ILE A 33 9.82 -7.25 6.32
N SER A 34 8.55 -6.83 6.21
CA SER A 34 7.68 -7.19 5.08
C SER A 34 8.23 -6.69 3.76
N ALA A 35 8.63 -5.41 3.67
CA ALA A 35 9.23 -4.84 2.47
C ALA A 35 10.54 -5.54 2.09
N PHE A 36 11.40 -5.83 3.07
CA PHE A 36 12.65 -6.57 2.85
C PHE A 36 12.39 -8.00 2.37
N SER A 37 11.41 -8.69 2.97
CA SER A 37 11.01 -10.03 2.57
C SER A 37 10.51 -10.06 1.12
N TYR A 38 9.74 -9.05 0.70
CA TYR A 38 9.28 -8.95 -0.68
C TYR A 38 10.44 -8.81 -1.67
N ILE A 39 11.38 -7.90 -1.40
CA ILE A 39 12.55 -7.67 -2.26
C ILE A 39 13.38 -8.95 -2.39
N LEU A 40 13.59 -9.64 -1.26
CA LEU A 40 14.38 -10.86 -1.19
C LEU A 40 13.71 -12.00 -1.95
N ILE A 41 12.40 -12.23 -1.75
CA ILE A 41 11.63 -13.23 -2.51
C ILE A 41 11.66 -12.92 -4.00
N TYR A 42 11.52 -11.65 -4.40
CA TYR A 42 11.56 -11.24 -5.79
C TYR A 42 12.92 -11.57 -6.43
N LEU A 43 14.02 -11.21 -5.78
CA LEU A 43 15.39 -11.48 -6.24
C LEU A 43 15.70 -12.98 -6.36
N PHE A 44 15.18 -13.81 -5.46
CA PHE A 44 15.37 -15.27 -5.54
C PHE A 44 14.52 -15.95 -6.61
N THR A 45 13.40 -15.35 -7.01
CA THR A 45 12.45 -15.98 -7.95
C THR A 45 12.74 -15.59 -9.39
N TYR A 46 13.21 -14.37 -9.63
CA TYR A 46 13.40 -13.82 -10.96
C TYR A 46 14.88 -13.54 -11.23
N ASP A 47 15.40 -14.11 -12.31
CA ASP A 47 16.73 -13.76 -12.80
C ASP A 47 16.78 -12.30 -13.25
N LEU A 48 17.92 -11.66 -13.03
CA LEU A 48 18.17 -10.26 -13.42
C LEU A 48 18.36 -10.16 -14.94
N ILE A 49 17.27 -10.15 -15.70
CA ILE A 49 17.29 -10.03 -17.16
C ILE A 49 17.68 -8.60 -17.59
N SER A 50 17.10 -7.59 -16.93
CA SER A 50 17.42 -6.17 -17.18
C SER A 50 17.05 -5.30 -15.96
N ILE A 51 17.81 -4.22 -15.76
CA ILE A 51 17.72 -3.39 -14.56
C ILE A 51 16.38 -2.65 -14.48
N LEU A 52 15.89 -2.08 -15.58
CA LEU A 52 14.72 -1.21 -15.57
C LEU A 52 13.41 -1.96 -15.23
N PRO A 53 13.07 -3.11 -15.86
CA PRO A 53 11.90 -3.90 -15.49
C PRO A 53 12.00 -4.48 -14.08
N THR A 54 13.19 -4.89 -13.65
CA THR A 54 13.44 -5.37 -12.28
C THR A 54 13.07 -4.30 -11.26
N ILE A 55 13.54 -3.07 -11.44
CA ILE A 55 13.20 -1.94 -10.55
C ILE A 55 11.70 -1.66 -10.59
N HIS A 56 11.06 -1.66 -11.76
CA HIS A 56 9.62 -1.42 -11.84
C HIS A 56 8.80 -2.47 -11.11
N PHE A 57 9.09 -3.76 -11.30
CA PHE A 57 8.38 -4.82 -10.58
C PHE A 57 8.65 -4.78 -9.06
N MET A 58 9.85 -4.41 -8.64
CA MET A 58 10.12 -4.18 -7.21
C MET A 58 9.30 -3.02 -6.64
N VAL A 59 9.33 -1.87 -7.30
CA VAL A 59 8.63 -0.66 -6.85
C VAL A 59 7.11 -0.86 -6.87
N THR A 60 6.57 -1.55 -7.87
CA THR A 60 5.14 -1.84 -7.97
C THR A 60 4.65 -2.84 -6.93
N GLY A 61 5.44 -3.85 -6.58
CA GLY A 61 5.08 -4.73 -5.48
C GLY A 61 5.17 -4.04 -4.12
N LEU A 62 6.19 -3.19 -3.92
CA LEU A 62 6.29 -2.35 -2.72
C LEU A 62 5.11 -1.37 -2.62
N SER A 63 4.66 -0.77 -3.72
CA SER A 63 3.51 0.15 -3.70
C SER A 63 2.22 -0.56 -3.31
N LEU A 64 1.96 -1.75 -3.87
CA LEU A 64 0.83 -2.60 -3.47
C LEU A 64 0.91 -3.00 -1.99
N LEU A 65 2.08 -3.42 -1.52
CA LEU A 65 2.33 -3.81 -0.14
C LEU A 65 2.06 -2.65 0.82
N PHE A 66 2.64 -1.47 0.57
CA PHE A 66 2.44 -0.31 1.44
C PHE A 66 1.03 0.26 1.36
N LEU A 67 0.37 0.22 0.20
CA LEU A 67 -1.06 0.56 0.06
C LEU A 67 -1.93 -0.33 0.95
N PHE A 68 -1.63 -1.64 0.97
CA PHE A 68 -2.34 -2.60 1.81
C PHE A 68 -2.07 -2.38 3.30
N ILE A 69 -0.82 -2.16 3.69
CA ILE A 69 -0.45 -1.83 5.09
C ILE A 69 -1.15 -0.53 5.53
N ALA A 70 -1.07 0.53 4.72
CA ALA A 70 -1.67 1.82 5.03
C ALA A 70 -3.18 1.71 5.23
N TYR A 71 -3.87 0.98 4.35
CA TYR A 71 -5.30 0.73 4.48
C TYR A 71 -5.67 0.05 5.81
N ASN A 72 -4.96 -1.02 6.18
CA ASN A 72 -5.23 -1.74 7.43
C ASN A 72 -4.99 -0.89 8.67
N GLU A 73 -3.88 -0.14 8.70
CA GLU A 73 -3.54 0.71 9.84
C GLU A 73 -4.54 1.85 10.03
N ILE A 74 -5.10 2.35 8.95
CA ILE A 74 -6.13 3.39 8.99
C ILE A 74 -7.46 2.85 9.53
N ILE A 75 -7.82 1.61 9.22
CA ILE A 75 -8.98 0.94 9.85
C ILE A 75 -8.76 0.79 11.35
N ILE A 76 -7.57 0.35 11.77
CA ILE A 76 -7.23 0.18 13.19
C ILE A 76 -7.32 1.55 13.91
N LEU A 77 -6.79 2.60 13.28
CA LEU A 77 -6.84 3.96 13.80
C LEU A 77 -8.28 4.49 13.89
N GLU A 78 -9.11 4.29 12.86
CA GLU A 78 -10.53 4.68 12.89
C GLU A 78 -11.26 3.98 14.04
N ARG A 79 -11.07 2.67 14.21
CA ARG A 79 -11.67 1.90 15.32
C ARG A 79 -11.25 2.45 16.68
N ASN A 80 -9.98 2.78 16.85
CA ASN A 80 -9.46 3.36 18.09
C ASN A 80 -10.05 4.75 18.37
N ILE A 81 -10.16 5.61 17.36
CA ILE A 81 -10.80 6.93 17.49
C ILE A 81 -12.28 6.78 17.89
N LEU A 82 -12.99 5.82 17.31
CA LEU A 82 -14.40 5.57 17.64
C LEU A 82 -14.58 5.08 19.08
N LYS A 83 -13.69 4.22 19.59
CA LYS A 83 -13.70 3.77 20.99
C LYS A 83 -13.50 4.94 21.96
N VAL A 84 -12.51 5.80 21.70
CA VAL A 84 -12.29 7.02 22.51
C VAL A 84 -13.52 7.92 22.49
N LYS A 85 -14.13 8.15 21.32
CA LYS A 85 -15.35 8.96 21.20
C LYS A 85 -16.54 8.40 21.99
N LYS A 86 -16.60 7.07 22.20
CA LYS A 86 -17.62 6.40 23.00
C LYS A 86 -17.33 6.40 24.51
N GLY A 87 -16.20 6.96 24.94
CA GLY A 87 -15.78 6.95 26.34
C GLY A 87 -15.28 5.58 26.81
N GLU A 88 -15.04 4.62 25.90
CA GLU A 88 -14.44 3.34 26.26
C GLU A 88 -12.96 3.58 26.57
N LEU A 89 -12.58 3.47 27.85
CA LEU A 89 -11.17 3.53 28.26
C LEU A 89 -10.42 2.36 27.63
N ILE A 90 -9.53 2.68 26.70
CA ILE A 90 -8.75 1.68 25.99
C ILE A 90 -7.61 1.22 26.91
N LEU A 91 -7.95 0.39 27.90
CA LEU A 91 -7.03 -0.19 28.91
C LEU A 91 -5.85 -0.95 28.29
N ASN A 92 -5.92 -1.29 26.99
CA ASN A 92 -4.95 -2.13 26.30
C ASN A 92 -4.33 -1.46 25.04
N ASN A 93 -4.53 -0.16 24.83
CA ASN A 93 -3.80 0.52 23.76
C ASN A 93 -2.45 0.95 24.31
N PRO A 94 -1.36 0.55 23.66
CA PRO A 94 -0.06 0.80 24.23
C PRO A 94 0.30 2.30 24.21
N PHE A 95 -0.37 3.15 23.40
CA PHE A 95 0.00 4.57 23.20
C PHE A 95 -1.18 5.52 22.88
N PRO A 96 -0.98 6.85 23.00
CA PRO A 96 -1.99 7.87 22.67
C PRO A 96 -2.40 7.87 21.19
N VAL A 97 -3.67 8.20 20.93
CA VAL A 97 -4.26 8.20 19.57
C VAL A 97 -3.54 9.17 18.62
N GLU A 98 -3.08 10.33 19.12
CA GLU A 98 -2.35 11.32 18.30
C GLU A 98 -1.02 10.79 17.76
N LYS A 99 -0.30 10.00 18.56
CA LYS A 99 0.98 9.41 18.16
C LYS A 99 0.75 8.35 17.09
N ASN A 100 -0.27 7.51 17.26
CA ASN A 100 -0.69 6.55 16.23
C ASN A 100 -1.08 7.25 14.93
N TYR A 101 -1.83 8.36 15.01
CA TYR A 101 -2.18 9.16 13.84
C TYR A 101 -0.96 9.63 13.06
N LYS A 102 0.05 10.20 13.74
CA LYS A 102 1.30 10.65 13.11
C LYS A 102 2.05 9.51 12.42
N ILE A 103 2.10 8.33 13.05
CA ILE A 103 2.77 7.15 12.50
C ILE A 103 2.06 6.65 11.24
N VAL A 104 0.73 6.50 11.31
CA VAL A 104 -0.09 6.06 10.17
C VAL A 104 0.01 7.03 9.00
N PHE A 105 0.00 8.33 9.28
CA PHE A 105 0.20 9.36 8.25
C PHE A 105 1.57 9.28 7.58
N LYS A 106 2.62 8.89 8.33
CA LYS A 106 3.96 8.67 7.75
C LYS A 106 3.99 7.46 6.81
N ILE A 107 3.36 6.34 7.19
CA ILE A 107 3.24 5.18 6.28
C ILE A 107 2.45 5.55 5.03
N LEU A 108 1.36 6.30 5.18
CA LEU A 108 0.58 6.77 4.05
C LEU A 108 1.47 7.49 3.04
N GLY A 109 2.29 8.43 3.51
CA GLY A 109 3.26 9.13 2.66
C GLY A 109 4.25 8.19 1.97
N ILE A 110 4.74 7.16 2.67
CA ILE A 110 5.63 6.14 2.10
C ILE A 110 4.92 5.35 0.99
N GLY A 111 3.66 4.94 1.21
CA GLY A 111 2.86 4.25 0.20
C GLY A 111 2.63 5.10 -1.04
N LEU A 112 2.33 6.40 -0.87
CA LEU A 112 2.20 7.33 -1.99
C LEU A 112 3.51 7.47 -2.76
N PHE A 113 4.64 7.55 -2.06
CA PHE A 113 5.96 7.67 -2.67
C PHE A 113 6.29 6.47 -3.57
N PHE A 114 6.04 5.24 -3.09
CA PHE A 114 6.22 4.05 -3.92
C PHE A 114 5.24 4.00 -5.08
N LEU A 115 3.99 4.44 -4.89
CA LEU A 115 3.01 4.52 -5.97
C LEU A 115 3.45 5.50 -7.08
N SER A 116 3.99 6.67 -6.70
CA SER A 116 4.54 7.63 -7.67
C SER A 116 5.76 7.09 -8.41
N LEU A 117 6.66 6.39 -7.71
CA LEU A 117 7.80 5.74 -8.36
C LEU A 117 7.34 4.63 -9.31
N GLY A 118 6.27 3.92 -8.95
CA GLY A 118 5.64 2.90 -9.79
C GLY A 118 5.10 3.46 -11.10
N LEU A 119 4.46 4.63 -11.04
CA LEU A 119 4.00 5.35 -12.24
C LEU A 119 5.19 5.78 -13.12
N ILE A 120 6.19 6.45 -12.53
CA ILE A 120 7.37 6.94 -13.27
C ILE A 120 8.08 5.78 -13.98
N SER A 121 8.39 4.72 -13.23
CA SER A 121 9.04 3.52 -13.78
C SER A 121 8.20 2.80 -14.84
N GLY A 122 6.86 2.80 -14.67
CA GLY A 122 5.94 2.20 -15.64
C GLY A 122 5.95 2.92 -16.98
N PHE A 123 5.95 4.25 -16.98
CA PHE A 123 6.09 5.04 -18.20
C PHE A 123 7.48 4.88 -18.85
N SER A 124 8.54 4.71 -18.07
CA SER A 124 9.91 4.58 -18.60
C SER A 124 10.20 3.25 -19.32
N ILE A 125 9.45 2.17 -19.04
CA ILE A 125 9.64 0.86 -19.68
C ILE A 125 8.89 0.74 -21.01
N GLN A 126 7.84 1.53 -21.19
CA GLN A 126 6.92 1.35 -22.31
C GLN A 126 7.51 1.93 -23.59
N THR A 127 7.80 1.05 -24.56
CA THR A 127 8.16 1.43 -25.94
C THR A 127 6.98 1.34 -26.90
N VAL A 128 5.99 0.50 -26.60
CA VAL A 128 4.76 0.31 -27.39
C VAL A 128 3.54 0.33 -26.47
N PHE A 129 2.59 1.22 -26.74
CA PHE A 129 1.34 1.33 -25.99
C PHE A 129 0.31 0.30 -26.49
N SER A 130 0.18 -0.81 -25.79
CA SER A 130 -0.96 -1.72 -25.97
C SER A 130 -2.16 -1.26 -25.13
N ALA A 131 -3.38 -1.64 -25.53
CA ALA A 131 -4.61 -1.29 -24.80
C ALA A 131 -4.56 -1.71 -23.32
N ASN A 132 -3.92 -2.85 -23.01
CA ASN A 132 -3.77 -3.35 -21.63
C ASN A 132 -2.88 -2.47 -20.77
N LEU A 133 -1.78 -1.97 -21.35
CA LEU A 133 -0.85 -1.08 -20.68
C LEU A 133 -1.50 0.29 -20.42
N ILE A 134 -2.25 0.81 -21.40
CA ILE A 134 -3.00 2.07 -21.26
C ILE A 134 -4.04 1.94 -20.13
N LEU A 135 -4.79 0.85 -20.10
CA LEU A 135 -5.78 0.61 -19.05
C LEU A 135 -5.12 0.52 -17.66
N LYS A 136 -4.00 -0.20 -17.53
CA LYS A 136 -3.23 -0.25 -16.27
C LYS A 136 -2.73 1.14 -15.85
N ALA A 137 -2.25 1.94 -16.78
CA ALA A 137 -1.81 3.32 -16.52
C ALA A 137 -2.97 4.20 -16.03
N ILE A 138 -4.15 4.11 -16.65
CA ILE A 138 -5.33 4.88 -16.22
C ILE A 138 -5.76 4.49 -14.81
N PHE A 139 -5.91 3.20 -14.51
CA PHE A 139 -6.34 2.74 -13.18
C PHE A 139 -5.34 3.10 -12.08
N THR A 140 -4.04 2.98 -12.36
CA THR A 140 -2.99 3.37 -11.41
C THR A 140 -2.93 4.90 -11.22
N PHE A 141 -3.19 5.68 -12.27
CA PHE A 141 -3.26 7.14 -12.17
C PHE A 141 -4.49 7.60 -11.37
N VAL A 142 -5.66 6.98 -11.58
CA VAL A 142 -6.86 7.21 -10.76
C VAL A 142 -6.59 6.88 -9.30
N ALA A 143 -5.98 5.72 -9.03
CA ALA A 143 -5.61 5.34 -7.67
C ALA A 143 -4.65 6.35 -7.03
N TRP A 144 -3.66 6.83 -7.78
CA TRP A 144 -2.73 7.85 -7.33
C TRP A 144 -3.43 9.16 -7.00
N PHE A 145 -4.34 9.63 -7.85
CA PHE A 145 -5.10 10.86 -7.62
C PHE A 145 -5.97 10.77 -6.36
N ILE A 146 -6.67 9.65 -6.16
CA ILE A 146 -7.44 9.39 -4.94
C ILE A 146 -6.49 9.45 -3.73
N TYR A 147 -5.36 8.75 -3.78
CA TYR A 147 -4.39 8.70 -2.69
C TYR A 147 -3.84 10.10 -2.34
N VAL A 148 -3.52 10.93 -3.33
CA VAL A 148 -3.07 12.31 -3.12
C VAL A 148 -4.16 13.14 -2.44
N ILE A 149 -5.39 13.08 -2.94
CA ILE A 149 -6.54 13.79 -2.34
C ILE A 149 -6.74 13.36 -0.88
N THR A 150 -6.56 12.07 -0.56
CA THR A 150 -6.70 11.62 0.83
C THR A 150 -5.67 12.22 1.76
N ILE A 151 -4.38 12.19 1.40
CA ILE A 151 -3.33 12.78 2.23
C ILE A 151 -3.56 14.29 2.37
N PHE A 152 -3.90 14.96 1.27
CA PHE A 152 -4.15 16.40 1.28
C PHE A 152 -5.36 16.75 2.16
N GLY A 153 -6.47 16.02 2.01
CA GLY A 153 -7.70 16.23 2.78
C GLY A 153 -7.51 15.97 4.27
N ILE A 154 -6.72 14.97 4.65
CA ILE A 154 -6.38 14.68 6.05
C ILE A 154 -5.50 15.79 6.64
N LYS A 155 -4.49 16.27 5.89
CA LYS A 155 -3.49 17.23 6.41
C LYS A 155 -3.98 18.68 6.45
N TYR A 156 -4.70 19.13 5.42
CA TYR A 156 -5.04 20.54 5.23
C TYR A 156 -6.54 20.83 5.47
N LEU A 157 -7.42 19.87 5.17
CA LEU A 157 -8.88 20.04 5.28
C LEU A 157 -9.47 19.36 6.52
N ASN A 158 -8.65 18.74 7.36
CA ASN A 158 -9.05 18.00 8.56
C ASN A 158 -10.18 16.99 8.31
N PHE A 159 -10.13 16.30 7.16
CA PHE A 159 -11.13 15.29 6.83
C PHE A 159 -11.18 14.19 7.89
N PRO A 160 -12.38 13.79 8.36
CA PRO A 160 -12.47 12.72 9.33
C PRO A 160 -11.94 11.42 8.72
N MET A 161 -11.26 10.63 9.55
CA MET A 161 -10.60 9.39 9.13
C MET A 161 -11.54 8.39 8.42
N LYS A 162 -12.86 8.47 8.68
CA LYS A 162 -13.90 7.70 7.97
C LYS A 162 -13.89 7.90 6.46
N TYR A 163 -13.59 9.11 5.97
CA TYR A 163 -13.51 9.33 4.53
C TYR A 163 -12.20 8.77 3.96
N ALA A 164 -11.09 8.89 4.70
CA ALA A 164 -9.80 8.31 4.34
C ALA A 164 -9.86 6.79 4.19
N THR A 165 -10.60 6.10 5.09
CA THR A 165 -10.73 4.64 5.06
C THR A 165 -11.45 4.18 3.79
N ARG A 166 -12.53 4.88 3.41
CA ARG A 166 -13.32 4.58 2.21
C ARG A 166 -12.56 4.85 0.92
N SER A 167 -11.88 5.98 0.82
CA SER A 167 -11.13 6.36 -0.38
C SER A 167 -9.90 5.49 -0.61
N LEU A 168 -9.17 5.11 0.44
CA LEU A 168 -8.04 4.19 0.32
C LEU A 168 -8.47 2.78 -0.07
N PHE A 169 -9.65 2.33 0.37
CA PHE A 169 -10.24 1.08 -0.12
C PHE A 169 -10.44 1.14 -1.63
N ILE A 170 -11.02 2.22 -2.15
CA ILE A 170 -11.23 2.41 -3.58
C ILE A 170 -9.88 2.44 -4.33
N ALA A 171 -8.88 3.14 -3.79
CA ALA A 171 -7.54 3.17 -4.39
C ALA A 171 -6.90 1.77 -4.43
N MET A 172 -7.04 0.98 -3.35
CA MET A 172 -6.54 -0.40 -3.30
C MET A 172 -7.16 -1.28 -4.38
N TRP A 173 -8.49 -1.24 -4.54
CA TRP A 173 -9.19 -2.00 -5.58
C TRP A 173 -8.84 -1.53 -6.99
N ALA A 174 -8.66 -0.23 -7.20
CA ALA A 174 -8.24 0.31 -8.49
C ALA A 174 -6.86 -0.23 -8.90
N VAL A 175 -5.89 -0.26 -7.97
CA VAL A 175 -4.56 -0.82 -8.27
C VAL A 175 -4.65 -2.34 -8.50
N LEU A 176 -5.35 -3.10 -7.65
CA LEU A 176 -5.52 -4.54 -7.85
C LEU A 176 -6.20 -4.86 -9.19
N GLY A 177 -7.27 -4.13 -9.53
CA GLY A 177 -7.96 -4.23 -10.82
C GLY A 177 -7.02 -4.01 -11.99
N ALA A 178 -6.12 -3.02 -11.91
CA ALA A 178 -5.11 -2.74 -12.93
C ALA A 178 -4.18 -3.93 -13.20
N TYR A 179 -3.86 -4.75 -12.18
CA TYR A 179 -2.99 -5.93 -12.33
C TYR A 179 -3.77 -7.18 -12.77
N TYR A 180 -4.99 -7.38 -12.26
CA TYR A 180 -5.83 -8.54 -12.63
C TYR A 180 -6.51 -8.40 -13.99
N MET A 181 -6.90 -7.19 -14.42
CA MET A 181 -7.53 -6.99 -15.74
C MET A 181 -6.58 -7.35 -16.90
N ASN A 182 -5.26 -7.37 -16.66
CA ASN A 182 -4.28 -7.80 -17.64
C ASN A 182 -4.49 -9.26 -18.10
N SER A 183 -4.97 -10.16 -17.23
CA SER A 183 -5.17 -11.57 -17.61
C SER A 183 -6.44 -11.80 -18.41
N TYR A 184 -7.46 -10.94 -18.26
CA TYR A 184 -8.77 -11.15 -18.90
C TYR A 184 -8.81 -10.69 -20.36
N ILE A 185 -7.96 -9.74 -20.77
CA ILE A 185 -7.96 -9.21 -22.15
C ILE A 185 -7.06 -10.05 -23.08
N ILE A 186 -6.19 -10.91 -22.54
CA ILE A 186 -5.34 -11.82 -23.33
C ILE A 186 -6.08 -13.13 -23.69
N GLY A 187 -7.22 -13.40 -23.05
CA GLY A 187 -8.05 -14.58 -23.31
C GLY A 187 -9.14 -14.40 -24.38
N SER A 188 -9.12 -13.30 -25.13
CA SER A 188 -10.07 -13.02 -26.23
C SER A 188 -9.36 -12.68 -27.52
#